data_AF-A0A832P891-F1
#
_entry.id   AF-A0A832P891-F1
#
_cell.length_a   1.000
_cell.length_b   1.000
_cell.length_c   1.000
_cell.angle_alpha   90.00
_cell.angle_beta   90.00
_cell.angle_gamma   90.00
#
_symmetry.space_group_name_H-M   'P 1'
#
loop_
_entity.id
_entity.type
_entity.pdbx_description
1 polymer ?
#
loop_
_entity_poly.entity_id
_entity_poly.type
_entity_poly.pdbx_seq_one_letter_code
_entity_poly.pdbx_strand_id
1 'polypeptide(L)'
;MSRKATYPKVICTQHPDSASKYIATQEEPEEAIEAALVFGCDEYMPDYEGKATPYHQNVQIISKLIEETDLVPGKDIFITPRAPSAVQENRFRQLMVMMSIAEANHGALEYSDIQAINEFVHPMTGTVKEILDAQQHMVDVSELAKKEFGISMEVPRIIPLIEDTPALLHAKELAENTLLAWKERFGTAPEKFRVFLGKSDSALSFGHVASTLSCKYAINGISELDSELDTKTGIIFGAGTLPFRGHLSLKNAENFFREYRGVGTITLQSALRYSHGKGDAEALVRLAKEKLPETPEVFSSEEKEEIVNLIGIFGARYSRIIHELSFTINQLAGLLPQQRDRLMHMGSSGYSRSAPDISGLINLCRSDIGKELNSSMPAEDLHLPRAIKFTGALYSIGLPPEFIGTGTALEEARTKLGEDACERLLTRYFPSLASDLNFASGYLDLNVASRFLSGACLKEVSRDIEVLQDIFSLKVQPEPSYRILLEMMQPDLLQAGNAGDCMDEEVSQLVCSTLTKMGKIRKSLG
;
A
#
# COMPACT_ATOMS: atom_id res chain seq x y z
N MET A 1 8.42 32.90 14.63
CA MET A 1 7.76 31.59 14.85
C MET A 1 7.29 31.08 13.49
N SER A 2 8.05 30.16 12.89
CA SER A 2 7.66 29.51 11.62
C SER A 2 6.34 28.77 11.86
N ARG A 3 5.27 29.11 11.13
CA ARG A 3 4.04 28.29 11.11
C ARG A 3 4.50 26.86 10.78
N LYS A 4 4.28 25.90 11.68
CA LYS A 4 4.47 24.47 11.36
C LYS A 4 3.72 24.24 10.06
N ALA A 5 4.42 23.76 9.03
CA ALA A 5 3.75 23.44 7.78
C ALA A 5 2.80 22.28 8.10
N THR A 6 1.50 22.51 7.99
CA THR A 6 0.50 21.46 8.17
C THR A 6 0.25 20.81 6.82
N TYR A 7 0.67 19.54 6.69
CA TYR A 7 0.25 18.68 5.59
C TYR A 7 -1.19 18.18 5.81
N PRO A 8 -1.93 17.85 4.72
CA PRO A 8 -3.22 17.16 4.80
C PRO A 8 -3.12 15.89 5.64
N LYS A 9 -4.18 15.51 6.37
CA LYS A 9 -4.15 14.37 7.31
C LYS A 9 -4.72 13.10 6.71
N VAL A 10 -5.70 13.24 5.84
CA VAL A 10 -6.39 12.10 5.24
C VAL A 10 -6.52 12.29 3.74
N ILE A 11 -5.93 11.35 2.98
CA ILE A 11 -6.02 11.28 1.53
C ILE A 11 -6.99 10.17 1.12
N CYS A 12 -8.09 10.54 0.50
CA CYS A 12 -9.03 9.62 -0.10
C CYS A 12 -8.46 9.05 -1.40
N THR A 13 -8.60 7.74 -1.63
CA THR A 13 -7.94 7.05 -2.75
C THR A 13 -8.89 6.13 -3.52
N GLN A 14 -8.55 5.87 -4.78
CA GLN A 14 -9.32 5.00 -5.69
C GLN A 14 -8.90 3.52 -5.63
N HIS A 15 -8.40 3.03 -4.49
CA HIS A 15 -8.03 1.62 -4.35
C HIS A 15 -9.24 0.70 -4.59
N PRO A 16 -9.10 -0.44 -5.31
CA PRO A 16 -10.20 -1.35 -5.63
C PRO A 16 -10.47 -2.40 -4.54
N ASP A 17 -10.33 -2.03 -3.26
CA ASP A 17 -10.40 -2.95 -2.11
C ASP A 17 -11.81 -3.14 -1.52
N SER A 18 -12.79 -2.35 -1.96
CA SER A 18 -14.20 -2.46 -1.53
C SER A 18 -14.82 -3.82 -1.85
N ALA A 19 -15.47 -4.48 -0.90
CA ALA A 19 -16.26 -5.69 -1.17
C ALA A 19 -17.73 -5.40 -1.52
N SER A 20 -18.15 -4.13 -1.44
CA SER A 20 -19.58 -3.78 -1.43
C SER A 20 -20.03 -2.93 -2.61
N LYS A 21 -19.12 -2.15 -3.20
CA LYS A 21 -19.44 -1.13 -4.21
C LYS A 21 -18.36 -1.12 -5.29
N TYR A 22 -18.80 -1.29 -6.53
CA TYR A 22 -18.03 -0.98 -7.74
C TYR A 22 -18.23 0.51 -8.03
N ILE A 23 -17.17 1.17 -8.47
CA ILE A 23 -17.21 2.59 -8.87
C ILE A 23 -16.63 2.69 -10.26
N ALA A 24 -17.48 3.07 -11.21
CA ALA A 24 -17.07 3.36 -12.56
C ALA A 24 -16.27 4.66 -12.60
N THR A 25 -15.37 4.78 -13.56
CA THR A 25 -14.54 5.97 -13.76
C THR A 25 -15.33 7.26 -13.94
N GLN A 26 -16.54 7.15 -14.51
CA GLN A 26 -17.46 8.27 -14.71
C GLN A 26 -18.08 8.78 -13.41
N GLU A 27 -18.12 7.98 -12.35
CA GLU A 27 -18.66 8.33 -11.03
C GLU A 27 -17.57 8.88 -10.07
N GLU A 28 -16.30 8.81 -10.47
CA GLU A 28 -15.16 9.21 -9.64
C GLU A 28 -15.06 10.72 -9.40
N PRO A 29 -15.44 11.61 -10.33
CA PRO A 29 -15.53 13.03 -10.03
C PRO A 29 -16.53 13.33 -8.90
N GLU A 30 -17.71 12.71 -8.90
CA GLU A 30 -18.68 12.81 -7.80
C GLU A 30 -18.14 12.20 -6.49
N GLU A 31 -17.42 11.08 -6.59
CA GLU A 31 -16.75 10.47 -5.43
C GLU A 31 -15.73 11.43 -4.78
N ALA A 32 -15.05 12.27 -5.56
CA ALA A 32 -14.12 13.27 -5.02
C ALA A 32 -14.86 14.33 -4.18
N ILE A 33 -16.07 14.70 -4.58
CA ILE A 33 -16.94 15.59 -3.79
C ILE A 33 -17.40 14.90 -2.50
N GLU A 34 -17.79 13.62 -2.59
CA GLU A 34 -18.15 12.79 -1.43
C GLU A 34 -16.97 12.67 -0.43
N ALA A 35 -15.74 12.52 -0.95
CA ALA A 35 -14.51 12.49 -0.15
C ALA A 35 -14.36 13.72 0.73
N ALA A 36 -14.61 14.91 0.17
CA ALA A 36 -14.49 16.16 0.89
C ALA A 36 -15.68 16.41 1.84
N LEU A 37 -16.91 16.32 1.34
CA LEU A 37 -18.10 16.77 2.06
C LEU A 37 -18.71 15.73 3.01
N VAL A 38 -18.66 14.44 2.64
CA VAL A 38 -19.25 13.36 3.44
C VAL A 38 -18.20 12.79 4.38
N PHE A 39 -17.06 12.36 3.84
CA PHE A 39 -16.01 11.73 4.65
C PHE A 39 -15.15 12.74 5.41
N GLY A 40 -15.10 13.99 4.95
CA GLY A 40 -14.29 15.04 5.57
C GLY A 40 -12.79 14.91 5.28
N CYS A 41 -12.41 14.23 4.18
CA CYS A 41 -11.01 14.10 3.78
C CYS A 41 -10.39 15.46 3.44
N ASP A 42 -9.08 15.60 3.64
CA ASP A 42 -8.34 16.81 3.30
C ASP A 42 -7.78 16.74 1.87
N GLU A 43 -7.67 15.54 1.31
CA GLU A 43 -7.00 15.30 0.03
C GLU A 43 -7.70 14.17 -0.74
N TYR A 44 -7.69 14.23 -2.07
CA TYR A 44 -8.18 13.18 -2.96
C TYR A 44 -7.11 12.82 -4.00
N MET A 45 -6.92 11.52 -4.23
CA MET A 45 -5.91 10.97 -5.15
C MET A 45 -6.57 10.24 -6.33
N PRO A 46 -6.71 10.89 -7.49
CA PRO A 46 -6.99 10.23 -8.75
C PRO A 46 -5.87 9.25 -9.12
N ASP A 47 -6.18 7.99 -9.42
CA ASP A 47 -5.21 6.97 -9.80
C ASP A 47 -5.12 6.87 -11.33
N TYR A 48 -4.00 7.31 -11.91
CA TYR A 48 -3.69 7.14 -13.33
C TYR A 48 -2.66 6.03 -13.58
N GLU A 49 -2.14 5.38 -12.54
CA GLU A 49 -1.19 4.26 -12.65
C GLU A 49 -1.99 2.99 -12.99
N GLY A 50 -2.85 2.57 -12.07
CA GLY A 50 -3.49 1.26 -12.13
C GLY A 50 -4.86 1.22 -12.84
N LYS A 51 -5.33 2.35 -13.35
CA LYS A 51 -6.64 2.52 -14.01
C LYS A 51 -6.52 3.16 -15.39
N ALA A 52 -7.52 2.90 -16.24
CA ALA A 52 -7.69 3.56 -17.53
C ALA A 52 -8.30 4.97 -17.36
N THR A 53 -7.74 5.77 -16.47
CA THR A 53 -8.31 7.06 -16.07
C THR A 53 -8.24 8.06 -17.23
N PRO A 54 -9.38 8.67 -17.63
CA PRO A 54 -9.44 9.64 -18.69
C PRO A 54 -8.59 10.86 -18.37
N TYR A 55 -7.99 11.41 -19.42
CA TYR A 55 -7.22 12.64 -19.35
C TYR A 55 -7.94 13.74 -18.54
N HIS A 56 -9.23 13.97 -18.80
CA HIS A 56 -10.00 15.06 -18.19
C HIS A 56 -10.39 14.84 -16.71
N GLN A 57 -10.09 13.70 -16.07
CA GLN A 57 -10.59 13.44 -14.72
C GLN A 57 -10.12 14.49 -13.69
N ASN A 58 -8.85 14.94 -13.74
CA ASN A 58 -8.38 16.02 -12.86
C ASN A 58 -9.19 17.32 -13.07
N VAL A 59 -9.41 17.70 -14.33
CA VAL A 59 -10.20 18.88 -14.71
C VAL A 59 -11.62 18.75 -14.18
N GLN A 60 -12.28 17.60 -14.40
CA GLN A 60 -13.65 17.34 -13.95
C GLN A 60 -13.79 17.43 -12.43
N ILE A 61 -12.83 16.86 -11.68
CA ILE A 61 -12.83 16.93 -10.21
C ILE A 61 -12.74 18.40 -9.75
N ILE A 62 -11.81 19.17 -10.33
CA ILE A 62 -11.60 20.57 -9.94
C ILE A 62 -12.77 21.45 -10.32
N SER A 63 -13.29 21.34 -11.55
CA SER A 63 -14.48 22.07 -11.98
C SER A 63 -15.67 21.78 -11.08
N LYS A 64 -15.92 20.51 -10.73
CA LYS A 64 -17.01 20.16 -9.82
C LYS A 64 -16.82 20.71 -8.42
N LEU A 65 -15.60 20.68 -7.86
CA LEU A 65 -15.34 21.29 -6.56
C LEU A 65 -15.65 22.79 -6.57
N ILE A 66 -15.25 23.49 -7.64
CA ILE A 66 -15.47 24.92 -7.82
C ILE A 66 -16.97 25.25 -8.04
N GLU A 67 -17.68 24.44 -8.83
CA GLU A 67 -19.05 24.71 -9.26
C GLU A 67 -20.10 24.25 -8.24
N GLU A 68 -19.84 23.15 -7.52
CA GLU A 68 -20.84 22.48 -6.68
C GLU A 68 -20.57 22.63 -5.18
N THR A 69 -19.45 23.23 -4.76
CA THR A 69 -19.07 23.36 -3.35
C THR A 69 -18.49 24.75 -3.02
N ASP A 70 -18.43 25.08 -1.72
CA ASP A 70 -17.76 26.28 -1.23
C ASP A 70 -16.24 26.06 -0.96
N LEU A 71 -15.70 24.90 -1.33
CA LEU A 71 -14.31 24.54 -1.08
C LEU A 71 -13.40 25.08 -2.18
N VAL A 72 -12.26 25.65 -1.81
CA VAL A 72 -11.24 26.09 -2.77
C VAL A 72 -10.17 25.00 -2.94
N PRO A 73 -10.07 24.36 -4.14
CA PRO A 73 -9.00 23.40 -4.42
C PRO A 73 -7.61 24.02 -4.22
N GLY A 74 -6.70 23.29 -3.59
CA GLY A 74 -5.36 23.77 -3.23
C GLY A 74 -5.27 24.52 -1.90
N LYS A 75 -6.41 24.79 -1.26
CA LYS A 75 -6.48 25.43 0.07
C LYS A 75 -7.32 24.65 1.06
N ASP A 76 -8.59 24.38 0.73
CA ASP A 76 -9.54 23.72 1.62
C ASP A 76 -9.59 22.19 1.36
N ILE A 77 -9.31 21.79 0.12
CA ILE A 77 -9.18 20.40 -0.32
C ILE A 77 -8.00 20.30 -1.30
N PHE A 78 -7.19 19.24 -1.20
CA PHE A 78 -6.03 19.03 -2.07
C PHE A 78 -6.30 17.90 -3.06
N ILE A 79 -5.89 18.08 -4.31
CA ILE A 79 -5.94 17.04 -5.35
C ILE A 79 -4.52 16.64 -5.70
N THR A 80 -4.20 15.36 -5.53
CA THR A 80 -2.83 14.85 -5.66
C THR A 80 -2.83 13.60 -6.54
N PRO A 81 -2.74 13.74 -7.87
CA PRO A 81 -2.84 12.60 -8.78
C PRO A 81 -1.68 11.62 -8.61
N ARG A 82 -1.96 10.31 -8.71
CA ARG A 82 -0.93 9.26 -8.84
C ARG A 82 -0.67 9.04 -10.32
N ALA A 83 0.48 9.51 -10.79
CA ALA A 83 0.92 9.33 -12.17
C ALA A 83 1.49 7.91 -12.38
N PRO A 84 1.57 7.40 -13.62
CA PRO A 84 2.31 6.18 -13.94
C PRO A 84 3.83 6.42 -13.87
N SER A 85 4.60 5.33 -13.71
CA SER A 85 6.06 5.41 -13.79
C SER A 85 6.52 5.46 -15.25
N ALA A 86 7.34 6.45 -15.61
CA ALA A 86 7.89 6.54 -16.97
C ALA A 86 8.91 5.44 -17.29
N VAL A 87 9.53 4.84 -16.27
CA VAL A 87 10.51 3.76 -16.42
C VAL A 87 9.83 2.40 -16.49
N GLN A 88 8.87 2.15 -15.60
CA GLN A 88 8.21 0.85 -15.49
C GLN A 88 7.02 0.71 -16.44
N GLU A 89 6.42 1.81 -16.89
CA GLU A 89 5.29 1.80 -17.82
C GLU A 89 5.62 2.55 -19.11
N ASN A 90 5.11 3.77 -19.25
CA ASN A 90 5.14 4.53 -20.49
C ASN A 90 5.25 6.02 -20.18
N ARG A 91 6.34 6.64 -20.63
CA ARG A 91 6.56 8.09 -20.53
C ARG A 91 5.42 8.91 -21.13
N PHE A 92 4.80 8.48 -22.23
CA PHE A 92 3.65 9.18 -22.81
C PHE A 92 2.46 9.24 -21.85
N ARG A 93 2.18 8.16 -21.11
CA ARG A 93 1.11 8.18 -20.09
C ARG A 93 1.46 9.10 -18.93
N GLN A 94 2.73 9.15 -18.50
CA GLN A 94 3.15 10.09 -17.45
C GLN A 94 2.96 11.55 -17.89
N LEU A 95 3.44 11.90 -19.10
CA LEU A 95 3.28 13.24 -19.66
C LEU A 95 1.81 13.61 -19.88
N MET A 96 0.96 12.64 -20.27
CA MET A 96 -0.49 12.85 -20.37
C MET A 96 -1.10 13.31 -19.04
N VAL A 97 -0.70 12.69 -17.92
CA VAL A 97 -1.16 13.11 -16.59
C VAL A 97 -0.62 14.50 -16.22
N MET A 98 0.64 14.79 -16.51
CA MET A 98 1.24 16.10 -16.25
C MET A 98 0.55 17.22 -17.06
N MET A 99 0.18 16.96 -18.32
CA MET A 99 -0.60 17.89 -19.13
C MET A 99 -2.02 18.09 -18.55
N SER A 100 -2.66 17.01 -18.10
CA SER A 100 -3.96 17.07 -17.42
C SER A 100 -3.89 17.93 -16.15
N ILE A 101 -2.81 17.81 -15.36
CA ILE A 101 -2.55 18.65 -14.19
C ILE A 101 -2.40 20.13 -14.59
N ALA A 102 -1.67 20.42 -15.67
CA ALA A 102 -1.48 21.79 -16.15
C ALA A 102 -2.80 22.45 -16.57
N GLU A 103 -3.65 21.72 -17.30
CA GLU A 103 -4.99 22.20 -17.70
C GLU A 103 -5.92 22.39 -16.50
N ALA A 104 -5.92 21.44 -15.57
CA ALA A 104 -6.65 21.55 -14.30
C ALA A 104 -6.26 22.80 -13.51
N ASN A 105 -4.96 23.08 -13.40
CA ASN A 105 -4.46 24.27 -12.72
C ASN A 105 -4.82 25.56 -13.46
N HIS A 106 -4.83 25.54 -14.79
CA HIS A 106 -5.31 26.69 -15.57
C HIS A 106 -6.76 27.02 -15.25
N GLY A 107 -7.66 26.03 -15.31
CA GLY A 107 -9.07 26.26 -14.98
C GLY A 107 -9.27 26.75 -13.54
N ALA A 108 -8.50 26.23 -12.58
CA ALA A 108 -8.54 26.71 -11.19
C ALA A 108 -8.08 28.18 -11.07
N LEU A 109 -7.03 28.57 -11.80
CA LEU A 109 -6.45 29.92 -11.78
C LEU A 109 -7.32 30.96 -12.51
N GLU A 110 -8.22 30.54 -13.39
CA GLU A 110 -9.24 31.44 -13.96
C GLU A 110 -10.33 31.80 -12.96
N TYR A 111 -10.58 30.95 -11.96
CA TYR A 111 -11.61 31.16 -10.94
C TYR A 111 -11.07 31.78 -9.65
N SER A 112 -9.84 31.44 -9.25
CA SER A 112 -9.21 31.93 -8.02
C SER A 112 -7.70 32.12 -8.17
N ASP A 113 -7.08 32.92 -7.31
CA ASP A 113 -5.61 33.07 -7.29
C ASP A 113 -4.88 31.84 -6.68
N ILE A 114 -5.57 30.70 -6.50
CA ILE A 114 -5.05 29.50 -5.87
C ILE A 114 -4.94 28.37 -6.89
N GLN A 115 -3.73 27.83 -7.01
CA GLN A 115 -3.47 26.63 -7.80
C GLN A 115 -4.02 25.38 -7.12
N ALA A 116 -4.79 24.58 -7.86
CA ALA A 116 -5.48 23.40 -7.33
C ALA A 116 -4.55 22.22 -7.02
N ILE A 117 -3.64 21.89 -7.93
CA ILE A 117 -2.73 20.74 -7.85
C ILE A 117 -1.31 21.25 -7.69
N ASN A 118 -0.72 21.00 -6.52
CA ASN A 118 0.64 21.43 -6.18
C ASN A 118 1.60 20.25 -6.03
N GLU A 119 1.09 19.02 -5.98
CA GLU A 119 1.86 17.80 -5.78
C GLU A 119 1.27 16.65 -6.62
N PHE A 120 2.10 15.68 -7.00
CA PHE A 120 1.66 14.44 -7.65
C PHE A 120 2.56 13.27 -7.25
N VAL A 121 1.98 12.08 -7.15
CA VAL A 121 2.68 10.86 -6.70
C VAL A 121 3.38 10.16 -7.87
N HIS A 122 4.64 9.79 -7.65
CA HIS A 122 5.43 8.95 -8.54
C HIS A 122 5.61 7.54 -7.95
N PRO A 123 4.98 6.50 -8.53
CA PRO A 123 4.97 5.13 -8.00
C PRO A 123 6.26 4.38 -8.31
N MET A 124 6.50 3.29 -7.56
CA MET A 124 7.65 2.39 -7.75
C MET A 124 8.97 3.15 -7.83
N THR A 125 9.16 4.10 -6.93
CA THR A 125 10.37 4.92 -6.91
C THR A 125 11.54 4.11 -6.39
N GLY A 126 12.58 3.91 -7.23
CA GLY A 126 13.78 3.17 -6.84
C GLY A 126 15.04 4.02 -6.73
N THR A 127 15.12 5.13 -7.48
CA THR A 127 16.36 5.94 -7.52
C THR A 127 16.13 7.44 -7.49
N VAL A 128 17.12 8.19 -6.99
CA VAL A 128 17.15 9.66 -7.02
C VAL A 128 16.97 10.19 -8.44
N LYS A 129 17.58 9.53 -9.43
CA LYS A 129 17.53 9.94 -10.83
C LYS A 129 16.09 9.91 -11.36
N GLU A 130 15.34 8.86 -11.09
CA GLU A 130 13.94 8.72 -11.53
C GLU A 130 13.06 9.86 -10.99
N ILE A 131 13.25 10.21 -9.72
CA ILE A 131 12.51 11.30 -9.07
C ILE A 131 12.83 12.63 -9.75
N LEU A 132 14.11 12.94 -9.98
CA LEU A 132 14.53 14.20 -10.59
C LEU A 132 14.16 14.30 -12.07
N ASP A 133 14.20 13.19 -12.81
CA ASP A 133 13.79 13.16 -14.21
C ASP A 133 12.28 13.36 -14.35
N ALA A 134 11.47 12.75 -13.48
CA ALA A 134 10.04 13.00 -13.45
C ALA A 134 9.69 14.43 -12.98
N GLN A 135 10.45 15.01 -12.04
CA GLN A 135 10.31 16.43 -11.71
C GLN A 135 10.68 17.34 -12.90
N GLN A 136 11.75 17.02 -13.62
CA GLN A 136 12.15 17.76 -14.82
C GLN A 136 11.07 17.70 -15.90
N HIS A 137 10.45 16.54 -16.13
CA HIS A 137 9.32 16.44 -17.06
C HIS A 137 8.17 17.38 -16.68
N MET A 138 7.87 17.55 -15.40
CA MET A 138 6.85 18.49 -14.95
C MET A 138 7.26 19.95 -15.18
N VAL A 139 8.55 20.29 -15.02
CA VAL A 139 9.11 21.60 -15.40
C VAL A 139 8.88 21.84 -16.89
N ASP A 140 9.28 20.90 -17.74
CA ASP A 140 9.16 21.00 -19.20
C ASP A 140 7.69 21.15 -19.64
N VAL A 141 6.77 20.42 -19.00
CA VAL A 141 5.32 20.56 -19.21
C VAL A 141 4.81 21.93 -18.77
N SER A 142 5.31 22.46 -17.66
CA SER A 142 4.94 23.82 -17.21
C SER A 142 5.41 24.89 -18.19
N GLU A 143 6.59 24.74 -18.78
CA GLU A 143 7.10 25.64 -19.81
C GLU A 143 6.29 25.55 -21.11
N LEU A 144 5.93 24.33 -21.51
CA LEU A 144 5.04 24.09 -22.66
C LEU A 144 3.67 24.73 -22.44
N ALA A 145 3.08 24.55 -21.26
CA ALA A 145 1.79 25.12 -20.90
C ALA A 145 1.81 26.66 -20.99
N LYS A 146 2.89 27.28 -20.48
CA LYS A 146 3.11 28.73 -20.60
C LYS A 146 3.26 29.18 -22.03
N LYS A 147 4.01 28.44 -22.85
CA LYS A 147 4.30 28.79 -24.25
C LYS A 147 3.06 28.70 -25.14
N GLU A 148 2.32 27.60 -25.06
CA GLU A 148 1.21 27.32 -25.99
C GLU A 148 -0.12 27.93 -25.53
N PHE A 149 -0.32 28.06 -24.21
CA PHE A 149 -1.60 28.49 -23.63
C PHE A 149 -1.49 29.75 -22.77
N GLY A 150 -0.29 30.28 -22.53
CA GLY A 150 -0.10 31.45 -21.65
C GLY A 150 -0.28 31.15 -20.16
N ILE A 151 -0.36 29.87 -19.77
CA ILE A 151 -0.61 29.43 -18.40
C ILE A 151 0.66 29.57 -17.56
N SER A 152 0.64 30.41 -16.54
CA SER A 152 1.73 30.51 -15.55
C SER A 152 1.31 29.83 -14.26
N MET A 153 1.95 28.72 -13.91
CA MET A 153 1.69 27.96 -12.69
C MET A 153 2.98 27.71 -11.89
N GLU A 154 2.84 27.47 -10.59
CA GLU A 154 3.94 26.92 -9.80
C GLU A 154 4.12 25.45 -10.20
N VAL A 155 5.36 25.03 -10.47
CA VAL A 155 5.62 23.65 -10.91
C VAL A 155 5.20 22.67 -9.80
N PRO A 156 4.23 21.78 -10.04
CA PRO A 156 3.86 20.77 -9.06
C PRO A 156 5.05 19.90 -8.65
N ARG A 157 5.15 19.61 -7.36
CA ARG A 157 6.23 18.81 -6.78
C ARG A 157 5.91 17.32 -6.80
N ILE A 158 6.90 16.53 -7.12
CA ILE A 158 6.79 15.07 -7.08
C ILE A 158 6.81 14.56 -5.62
N ILE A 159 6.00 13.54 -5.36
CA ILE A 159 5.98 12.75 -4.13
C ILE A 159 6.45 11.33 -4.48
N PRO A 160 7.67 10.91 -4.09
CA PRO A 160 8.11 9.54 -4.32
C PRO A 160 7.28 8.57 -3.48
N LEU A 161 6.74 7.53 -4.13
CA LEU A 161 6.09 6.39 -3.50
C LEU A 161 7.05 5.19 -3.47
N ILE A 162 7.49 4.85 -2.27
CA ILE A 162 8.41 3.76 -1.94
C ILE A 162 7.59 2.56 -1.47
N GLU A 163 7.65 1.45 -2.20
CA GLU A 163 6.71 0.34 -2.05
C GLU A 163 7.38 -0.98 -1.63
N ASP A 164 8.66 -1.19 -1.95
CA ASP A 164 9.37 -2.44 -1.63
C ASP A 164 10.17 -2.35 -0.32
N THR A 165 10.33 -3.49 0.37
CA THR A 165 11.00 -3.55 1.68
C THR A 165 12.47 -3.11 1.65
N PRO A 166 13.31 -3.55 0.69
CA PRO A 166 14.68 -3.04 0.57
C PRO A 166 14.75 -1.51 0.41
N ALA A 167 13.92 -0.92 -0.45
CA ALA A 167 13.88 0.52 -0.67
C ALA A 167 13.35 1.28 0.55
N LEU A 168 12.41 0.71 1.31
CA LEU A 168 11.96 1.28 2.59
C LEU A 168 13.10 1.39 3.61
N LEU A 169 14.02 0.43 3.66
CA LEU A 169 15.20 0.51 4.54
C LEU A 169 16.18 1.61 4.12
N HIS A 170 16.13 2.04 2.86
CA HIS A 170 16.95 3.12 2.31
C HIS A 170 16.16 4.43 2.11
N ALA A 171 14.95 4.54 2.69
CA ALA A 171 14.06 5.66 2.44
C ALA A 171 14.64 7.00 2.93
N LYS A 172 15.40 6.98 4.05
CA LYS A 172 16.09 8.18 4.56
C LYS A 172 17.12 8.66 3.55
N GLU A 173 18.01 7.79 3.13
CA GLU A 173 19.08 8.10 2.19
C GLU A 173 18.54 8.50 0.82
N LEU A 174 17.47 7.85 0.36
CA LEU A 174 16.81 8.22 -0.90
C LEU A 174 16.25 9.65 -0.81
N ALA A 175 15.51 9.98 0.25
CA ALA A 175 14.95 11.32 0.44
C ALA A 175 16.03 12.40 0.60
N GLU A 176 17.06 12.14 1.42
CA GLU A 176 18.19 13.05 1.63
C GLU A 176 18.93 13.33 0.31
N ASN A 177 19.36 12.28 -0.39
CA ASN A 177 20.09 12.41 -1.65
C ASN A 177 19.23 13.07 -2.73
N THR A 178 17.92 12.82 -2.75
CA THR A 178 16.99 13.54 -3.62
C THR A 178 17.01 15.03 -3.33
N LEU A 179 16.91 15.47 -2.08
CA LEU A 179 16.91 16.90 -1.75
C LEU A 179 18.23 17.59 -2.07
N LEU A 180 19.37 16.92 -1.83
CA LEU A 180 20.69 17.42 -2.19
C LEU A 180 20.83 17.59 -3.72
N ALA A 181 20.52 16.55 -4.47
CA ALA A 181 20.60 16.57 -5.93
C ALA A 181 19.53 17.49 -6.56
N TRP A 182 18.38 17.67 -5.90
CA TRP A 182 17.36 18.64 -6.30
C TRP A 182 17.91 20.06 -6.23
N LYS A 183 18.57 20.42 -5.13
CA LYS A 183 19.19 21.74 -4.97
C LYS A 183 20.26 21.98 -6.03
N GLU A 184 21.04 20.97 -6.37
CA GLU A 184 22.05 21.05 -7.44
C GLU A 184 21.40 21.27 -8.82
N ARG A 185 20.36 20.49 -9.16
CA ARG A 185 19.72 20.52 -10.48
C ARG A 185 18.82 21.73 -10.69
N PHE A 186 18.07 22.15 -9.67
CA PHE A 186 17.04 23.18 -9.76
C PHE A 186 17.40 24.46 -8.99
N GLY A 187 18.60 24.56 -8.41
CA GLY A 187 19.14 25.74 -7.73
C GLY A 187 18.69 25.92 -6.27
N THR A 188 17.49 25.47 -5.90
CA THR A 188 17.01 25.48 -4.51
C THR A 188 16.30 24.17 -4.17
N ALA A 189 16.47 23.72 -2.92
CA ALA A 189 15.63 22.66 -2.36
C ALA A 189 14.21 23.19 -2.13
N PRO A 190 13.18 22.33 -2.21
CA PRO A 190 11.82 22.73 -1.89
C PRO A 190 11.66 22.98 -0.39
N GLU A 191 10.79 23.91 0.00
CA GLU A 191 10.48 24.17 1.43
C GLU A 191 9.78 22.97 2.10
N LYS A 192 9.09 22.17 1.30
CA LYS A 192 8.29 21.01 1.70
C LYS A 192 8.57 19.84 0.78
N PHE A 193 8.74 18.65 1.35
CA PHE A 193 8.94 17.43 0.58
C PHE A 193 8.21 16.26 1.26
N ARG A 194 7.24 15.65 0.56
CA ARG A 194 6.50 14.50 1.08
C ARG A 194 7.07 13.22 0.48
N VAL A 195 7.11 12.17 1.29
CA VAL A 195 7.41 10.80 0.87
C VAL A 195 6.19 9.94 1.16
N PHE A 196 5.84 9.06 0.23
CA PHE A 196 4.72 8.12 0.37
C PHE A 196 5.27 6.71 0.57
N LEU A 197 4.90 6.06 1.68
CA LEU A 197 5.29 4.70 2.01
C LEU A 197 4.14 3.72 1.76
N GLY A 198 4.39 2.66 1.00
CA GLY A 198 3.41 1.62 0.67
C GLY A 198 3.52 0.37 1.56
N LYS A 199 2.56 0.16 2.47
CA LYS A 199 2.51 -1.06 3.31
C LYS A 199 2.07 -2.31 2.54
N SER A 200 1.14 -2.15 1.60
CA SER A 200 0.51 -3.28 0.90
C SER A 200 1.51 -4.06 0.06
N ASP A 201 2.37 -3.34 -0.66
CA ASP A 201 3.32 -3.93 -1.60
C ASP A 201 4.55 -4.50 -0.92
N SER A 202 5.04 -3.84 0.12
CA SER A 202 6.10 -4.37 0.98
C SER A 202 5.65 -5.66 1.67
N ALA A 203 4.38 -5.74 2.11
CA ALA A 203 3.82 -6.97 2.69
C ALA A 203 3.72 -8.10 1.67
N LEU A 204 3.24 -7.82 0.46
CA LEU A 204 3.22 -8.81 -0.62
C LEU A 204 4.62 -9.41 -0.86
N SER A 205 5.67 -8.58 -0.83
CA SER A 205 7.03 -9.01 -1.14
C SER A 205 7.75 -9.72 0.02
N PHE A 206 7.50 -9.33 1.28
CA PHE A 206 8.30 -9.78 2.44
C PHE A 206 7.48 -10.34 3.61
N GLY A 207 6.15 -10.35 3.51
CA GLY A 207 5.26 -10.80 4.56
C GLY A 207 4.93 -9.73 5.59
N HIS A 208 4.04 -10.07 6.50
CA HIS A 208 3.37 -9.11 7.38
C HIS A 208 4.32 -8.39 8.35
N VAL A 209 5.16 -9.16 9.04
CA VAL A 209 6.06 -8.63 10.08
C VAL A 209 7.19 -7.84 9.45
N ALA A 210 7.91 -8.42 8.48
CA ALA A 210 9.03 -7.75 7.83
C ALA A 210 8.62 -6.42 7.16
N SER A 211 7.46 -6.38 6.51
CA SER A 211 6.93 -5.14 5.92
C SER A 211 6.53 -4.08 6.94
N THR A 212 5.98 -4.49 8.09
CA THR A 212 5.65 -3.56 9.18
C THR A 212 6.92 -2.94 9.76
N LEU A 213 7.93 -3.78 10.01
CA LEU A 213 9.23 -3.35 10.51
C LEU A 213 9.94 -2.41 9.53
N SER A 214 9.93 -2.71 8.23
CA SER A 214 10.56 -1.84 7.22
C SER A 214 9.85 -0.49 7.09
N CYS A 215 8.51 -0.47 7.19
CA CYS A 215 7.74 0.77 7.26
C CYS A 215 8.12 1.62 8.48
N LYS A 216 8.24 1.02 9.66
CA LYS A 216 8.63 1.73 10.89
C LYS A 216 10.07 2.25 10.82
N TYR A 217 10.97 1.46 10.23
CA TYR A 217 12.35 1.88 9.97
C TYR A 217 12.38 3.12 9.06
N ALA A 218 11.62 3.10 7.96
CA ALA A 218 11.49 4.22 7.02
C ALA A 218 10.92 5.47 7.69
N ILE A 219 9.86 5.32 8.50
CA ILE A 219 9.23 6.43 9.22
C ILE A 219 10.22 7.08 10.20
N ASN A 220 10.94 6.27 10.97
CA ASN A 220 11.96 6.75 11.89
C ASN A 220 13.07 7.51 11.14
N GLY A 221 13.62 6.92 10.07
CA GLY A 221 14.71 7.53 9.30
C GLY A 221 14.31 8.84 8.60
N ILE A 222 13.15 8.91 7.95
CA ILE A 222 12.68 10.15 7.31
C ILE A 222 12.44 11.24 8.36
N SER A 223 11.92 10.88 9.53
CA SER A 223 11.66 11.87 10.59
C SER A 223 12.93 12.49 11.17
N GLU A 224 14.10 11.85 11.04
CA GLU A 224 15.39 12.42 11.44
C GLU A 224 15.81 13.58 10.52
N LEU A 225 15.39 13.56 9.24
CA LEU A 225 15.76 14.55 8.22
C LEU A 225 15.26 15.97 8.57
N ASP A 226 14.13 16.09 9.27
CA ASP A 226 13.59 17.38 9.71
C ASP A 226 14.55 18.16 10.63
N SER A 227 15.49 17.46 11.28
CA SER A 227 16.53 18.08 12.10
C SER A 227 17.85 18.34 11.36
N GLU A 228 18.02 17.72 10.19
CA GLU A 228 19.26 17.71 9.40
C GLU A 228 19.18 18.70 8.22
N LEU A 229 17.98 18.95 7.70
CA LEU A 229 17.73 19.74 6.49
C LEU A 229 16.76 20.90 6.75
N ASP A 230 16.88 21.98 5.97
CA ASP A 230 15.94 23.12 6.03
C ASP A 230 14.56 22.78 5.43
N THR A 231 14.46 21.70 4.65
CA THR A 231 13.23 21.22 4.04
C THR A 231 12.37 20.49 5.07
N LYS A 232 11.11 20.90 5.23
CA LYS A 232 10.16 20.19 6.09
C LYS A 232 9.68 18.92 5.40
N THR A 233 9.96 17.75 5.96
CA THR A 233 9.51 16.48 5.41
C THR A 233 8.11 16.12 5.89
N GLY A 234 7.39 15.30 5.10
CA GLY A 234 6.08 14.77 5.45
C GLY A 234 5.92 13.34 4.98
N ILE A 235 5.24 12.50 5.76
CA ILE A 235 5.06 11.08 5.42
C ILE A 235 3.59 10.80 5.14
N ILE A 236 3.31 10.29 3.94
CA ILE A 236 2.04 9.66 3.58
C ILE A 236 2.18 8.15 3.80
N PHE A 237 1.20 7.53 4.45
CA PHE A 237 1.21 6.09 4.69
C PHE A 237 0.03 5.40 4.03
N GLY A 238 0.34 4.48 3.11
CA GLY A 238 -0.62 3.74 2.30
C GLY A 238 -0.98 2.42 2.96
N ALA A 239 -2.14 2.38 3.61
CA ALA A 239 -2.61 1.23 4.37
C ALA A 239 -4.05 0.86 4.02
N GLY A 240 -4.29 -0.46 3.87
CA GLY A 240 -5.61 -1.06 3.72
C GLY A 240 -6.22 -1.46 5.07
N THR A 241 -7.47 -1.93 5.04
CA THR A 241 -8.22 -2.25 6.26
C THR A 241 -7.90 -3.62 6.84
N LEU A 242 -7.45 -4.59 6.03
CA LEU A 242 -6.99 -5.90 6.51
C LEU A 242 -5.57 -5.81 7.10
N PRO A 243 -5.23 -6.65 8.10
CA PRO A 243 -3.97 -6.53 8.81
C PRO A 243 -2.74 -6.60 7.91
N PHE A 244 -2.70 -7.56 6.98
CA PHE A 244 -1.59 -7.70 6.03
C PHE A 244 -1.24 -6.39 5.30
N ARG A 245 -2.25 -5.57 5.01
CA ARG A 245 -2.12 -4.29 4.30
C ARG A 245 -2.06 -3.07 5.21
N GLY A 246 -2.04 -3.24 6.53
CA GLY A 246 -1.82 -2.19 7.52
C GLY A 246 -2.90 -2.04 8.60
N HIS A 247 -3.98 -2.80 8.54
CA HIS A 247 -5.06 -2.81 9.56
C HIS A 247 -5.68 -1.43 9.88
N LEU A 248 -5.78 -0.54 8.89
CA LEU A 248 -6.34 0.80 9.09
C LEU A 248 -7.88 0.73 9.13
N SER A 249 -8.44 0.53 10.33
CA SER A 249 -9.88 0.52 10.56
C SER A 249 -10.23 1.26 11.84
N LEU A 250 -11.48 1.74 11.96
CA LEU A 250 -11.94 2.42 13.19
C LEU A 250 -11.74 1.56 14.44
N LYS A 251 -12.00 0.26 14.36
CA LYS A 251 -11.86 -0.66 15.50
C LYS A 251 -10.41 -0.85 15.96
N ASN A 252 -9.46 -0.72 15.04
CA ASN A 252 -8.03 -0.88 15.32
C ASN A 252 -7.27 0.46 15.34
N ALA A 253 -7.98 1.59 15.31
CA ALA A 253 -7.38 2.90 15.07
C ALA A 253 -6.32 3.28 16.11
N GLU A 254 -6.57 3.04 17.40
CA GLU A 254 -5.58 3.33 18.45
C GLU A 254 -4.29 2.52 18.29
N ASN A 255 -4.39 1.25 17.89
CA ASN A 255 -3.21 0.44 17.60
C ASN A 255 -2.48 0.97 16.37
N PHE A 256 -3.21 1.29 15.30
CA PHE A 256 -2.64 1.84 14.07
C PHE A 256 -1.87 3.13 14.31
N PHE A 257 -2.47 4.11 14.98
CA PHE A 257 -1.82 5.40 15.23
C PHE A 257 -0.60 5.26 16.15
N ARG A 258 -0.64 4.34 17.12
CA ARG A 258 0.51 4.00 17.95
C ARG A 258 1.62 3.33 17.15
N GLU A 259 1.28 2.39 16.26
CA GLU A 259 2.24 1.60 15.48
C GLU A 259 3.03 2.45 14.49
N TYR A 260 2.34 3.39 13.82
CA TYR A 260 2.89 4.20 12.74
C TYR A 260 3.04 5.69 13.13
N ARG A 261 3.39 5.95 14.39
CA ARG A 261 3.75 7.28 14.87
C ARG A 261 4.84 7.91 14.01
N GLY A 262 4.71 9.20 13.68
CA GLY A 262 5.55 9.92 12.72
C GLY A 262 4.89 10.15 11.36
N VAL A 263 3.88 9.34 11.01
CA VAL A 263 3.07 9.57 9.81
C VAL A 263 2.29 10.89 9.91
N GLY A 264 2.25 11.65 8.82
CA GLY A 264 1.53 12.92 8.71
C GLY A 264 0.21 12.84 7.96
N THR A 265 0.10 11.91 7.01
CA THR A 265 -1.08 11.68 6.16
C THR A 265 -1.36 10.18 6.04
N ILE A 266 -2.61 9.75 6.17
CA ILE A 266 -3.02 8.35 5.95
C ILE A 266 -3.98 8.22 4.76
N THR A 267 -3.96 7.07 4.09
CA THR A 267 -4.92 6.78 3.02
C THR A 267 -6.28 6.34 3.57
N LEU A 268 -7.37 6.93 3.11
CA LEU A 268 -8.73 6.40 3.23
C LEU A 268 -9.07 5.61 1.95
N GLN A 269 -8.96 4.28 2.03
CA GLN A 269 -9.22 3.37 0.90
C GLN A 269 -10.71 3.03 0.76
N SER A 270 -11.10 2.38 -0.35
CA SER A 270 -12.52 2.18 -0.69
C SER A 270 -13.21 1.19 0.25
N ALA A 271 -12.50 0.19 0.80
CA ALA A 271 -13.09 -0.75 1.75
C ALA A 271 -13.68 -0.03 2.98
N LEU A 272 -12.94 0.90 3.58
CA LEU A 272 -13.42 1.61 4.75
C LEU A 272 -14.62 2.53 4.43
N ARG A 273 -14.66 3.08 3.22
CA ARG A 273 -15.75 3.97 2.77
C ARG A 273 -17.05 3.20 2.47
N TYR A 274 -16.95 2.00 1.90
CA TYR A 274 -18.10 1.32 1.32
C TYR A 274 -18.43 -0.05 1.90
N SER A 275 -17.50 -0.69 2.61
CA SER A 275 -17.66 -2.04 3.17
C SER A 275 -17.71 -2.09 4.69
N HIS A 276 -17.32 -1.00 5.37
CA HIS A 276 -17.41 -0.89 6.83
C HIS A 276 -18.75 -0.30 7.29
N GLY A 277 -18.92 -0.14 8.61
CA GLY A 277 -20.17 0.40 9.16
C GLY A 277 -20.39 1.85 8.71
N LYS A 278 -21.66 2.23 8.53
CA LYS A 278 -22.02 3.63 8.24
C LYS A 278 -21.46 4.53 9.34
N GLY A 279 -20.71 5.57 8.98
CA GLY A 279 -20.06 6.47 9.93
C GLY A 279 -18.63 6.06 10.34
N ASP A 280 -18.18 4.83 10.02
CA ASP A 280 -16.85 4.35 10.42
C ASP A 280 -15.74 5.17 9.76
N ALA A 281 -15.89 5.49 8.47
CA ALA A 281 -14.92 6.28 7.72
C ALA A 281 -14.82 7.70 8.28
N GLU A 282 -15.96 8.38 8.47
CA GLU A 282 -16.04 9.74 9.01
C GLU A 282 -15.45 9.82 10.42
N ALA A 283 -15.72 8.81 11.26
CA ALA A 283 -15.16 8.72 12.60
C ALA A 283 -13.64 8.51 12.57
N LEU A 284 -13.12 7.65 11.68
CA LEU A 284 -11.68 7.48 11.53
C LEU A 284 -11.03 8.77 11.02
N VAL A 285 -11.65 9.49 10.08
CA VAL A 285 -11.13 10.78 9.58
C VAL A 285 -11.02 11.79 10.71
N ARG A 286 -12.05 11.93 11.56
CA ARG A 286 -12.00 12.82 12.73
C ARG A 286 -10.85 12.45 13.67
N LEU A 287 -10.72 11.16 14.00
CA LEU A 287 -9.64 10.68 14.87
C LEU A 287 -8.25 10.91 14.25
N ALA A 288 -8.09 10.70 12.94
CA ALA A 288 -6.85 10.96 12.23
C ALA A 288 -6.45 12.45 12.28
N LYS A 289 -7.42 13.36 12.13
CA LYS A 289 -7.17 14.80 12.23
C LYS A 289 -6.74 15.23 13.64
N GLU A 290 -7.24 14.54 14.67
CA GLU A 290 -6.85 14.78 16.07
C GLU A 290 -5.47 14.22 16.40
N LYS A 291 -5.13 13.03 15.88
CA LYS A 291 -3.91 12.30 16.22
C LYS A 291 -2.70 12.71 15.37
N LEU A 292 -2.87 13.01 14.07
CA LEU A 292 -1.74 13.15 13.15
C LEU A 292 -1.15 14.58 13.08
N PRO A 293 0.18 14.76 13.13
CA PRO A 293 1.20 13.74 13.33
C PRO A 293 1.50 13.55 14.82
N GLU A 294 1.58 12.31 15.27
CA GLU A 294 2.21 12.00 16.56
C GLU A 294 3.73 11.95 16.41
N THR A 295 4.46 12.20 17.49
CA THR A 295 5.94 12.15 17.49
C THR A 295 6.41 10.75 17.11
N PRO A 296 7.35 10.57 16.16
CA PRO A 296 7.85 9.26 15.76
C PRO A 296 8.48 8.49 16.94
N GLU A 297 8.59 7.18 16.78
CA GLU A 297 9.46 6.39 17.64
C GLU A 297 10.92 6.63 17.27
N VAL A 298 11.80 6.57 18.27
CA VAL A 298 13.26 6.67 18.09
C VAL A 298 13.85 5.30 18.36
N PHE A 299 14.63 4.81 17.39
CA PHE A 299 15.38 3.57 17.49
C PHE A 299 16.87 3.86 17.62
N SER A 300 17.55 3.18 18.54
CA SER A 300 19.02 3.22 18.60
C SER A 300 19.64 2.49 17.40
N SER A 301 20.95 2.65 17.21
CA SER A 301 21.67 1.93 16.15
C SER A 301 21.58 0.41 16.32
N GLU A 302 21.63 -0.08 17.55
CA GLU A 302 21.49 -1.50 17.88
C GLU A 302 20.07 -2.00 17.60
N GLU A 303 19.05 -1.21 17.93
CA GLU A 303 17.65 -1.55 17.62
C GLU A 303 17.42 -1.59 16.10
N LYS A 304 18.00 -0.64 15.36
CA LYS A 304 17.97 -0.62 13.88
C LYS A 304 18.61 -1.87 13.29
N GLU A 305 19.78 -2.28 13.79
CA GLU A 305 20.45 -3.53 13.38
C GLU A 305 19.58 -4.76 13.69
N GLU A 306 18.98 -4.82 14.88
CA GLU A 306 18.09 -5.91 15.26
C GLU A 306 16.84 -5.98 14.37
N ILE A 307 16.21 -4.84 14.07
CA ILE A 307 15.06 -4.73 13.16
C ILE A 307 15.42 -5.27 11.77
N VAL A 308 16.57 -4.88 11.22
CA VAL A 308 17.04 -5.39 9.92
C VAL A 308 17.20 -6.91 9.92
N ASN A 309 17.79 -7.46 10.98
CA ASN A 309 17.96 -8.90 11.11
C ASN A 309 16.60 -9.63 11.21
N LEU A 310 15.64 -9.07 11.95
CA LEU A 310 14.27 -9.59 12.00
C LEU A 310 13.61 -9.54 10.60
N ILE A 311 13.75 -8.45 9.85
CA ILE A 311 13.25 -8.35 8.47
C ILE A 311 13.81 -9.48 7.60
N GLY A 312 15.11 -9.76 7.71
CA GLY A 312 15.76 -10.86 6.98
C GLY A 312 15.20 -12.23 7.34
N ILE A 313 15.02 -12.53 8.64
CA ILE A 313 14.49 -13.82 9.11
C ILE A 313 13.03 -14.01 8.65
N PHE A 314 12.16 -13.03 8.88
CA PHE A 314 10.75 -13.13 8.53
C PHE A 314 10.55 -13.15 7.01
N GLY A 315 11.29 -12.32 6.27
CA GLY A 315 11.27 -12.31 4.81
C GLY A 315 11.68 -13.66 4.21
N ALA A 316 12.70 -14.31 4.79
CA ALA A 316 13.16 -15.61 4.30
C ALA A 316 12.11 -16.72 4.48
N ARG A 317 11.45 -16.75 5.64
CA ARG A 317 10.39 -17.74 5.92
C ARG A 317 9.17 -17.54 5.04
N TYR A 318 8.74 -16.29 4.89
CA TYR A 318 7.62 -15.93 4.04
C TYR A 318 7.87 -16.29 2.57
N SER A 319 9.03 -15.92 2.02
CA SER A 319 9.38 -16.15 0.60
C SER A 319 9.26 -17.61 0.19
N ARG A 320 9.76 -18.55 1.02
CA ARG A 320 9.71 -19.99 0.75
C ARG A 320 8.29 -20.50 0.52
N ILE A 321 7.35 -20.09 1.37
CA ILE A 321 5.96 -20.55 1.31
C ILE A 321 5.23 -19.89 0.14
N ILE A 322 5.44 -18.59 -0.09
CA ILE A 322 4.78 -17.87 -1.20
C ILE A 322 5.19 -18.38 -2.56
N HIS A 323 6.45 -18.80 -2.72
CA HIS A 323 6.91 -19.41 -3.96
C HIS A 323 6.07 -20.65 -4.31
N GLU A 324 5.82 -21.55 -3.35
CA GLU A 324 4.97 -22.73 -3.55
C GLU A 324 3.49 -22.38 -3.82
N LEU A 325 2.98 -21.32 -3.20
CA LEU A 325 1.59 -20.89 -3.33
C LEU A 325 1.29 -20.02 -4.56
N SER A 326 2.32 -19.53 -5.23
CA SER A 326 2.20 -18.54 -6.31
C SER A 326 1.20 -18.91 -7.40
N PHE A 327 1.20 -20.16 -7.87
CA PHE A 327 0.26 -20.65 -8.87
C PHE A 327 -1.20 -20.54 -8.39
N THR A 328 -1.49 -21.08 -7.20
CA THR A 328 -2.83 -21.06 -6.60
C THR A 328 -3.31 -19.62 -6.36
N ILE A 329 -2.42 -18.74 -5.89
CA ILE A 329 -2.72 -17.32 -5.65
C ILE A 329 -3.13 -16.63 -6.95
N ASN A 330 -2.39 -16.84 -8.04
CA ASN A 330 -2.69 -16.22 -9.33
C ASN A 330 -4.04 -16.68 -9.91
N GLN A 331 -4.33 -17.98 -9.83
CA GLN A 331 -5.62 -18.53 -10.28
C GLN A 331 -6.79 -17.85 -9.56
N LEU A 332 -6.72 -17.77 -8.23
CA LEU A 332 -7.75 -17.15 -7.41
C LEU A 332 -7.85 -15.63 -7.62
N ALA A 333 -6.72 -14.96 -7.77
CA ALA A 333 -6.68 -13.53 -8.05
C ALA A 333 -7.39 -13.17 -9.36
N GLY A 334 -7.31 -14.04 -10.37
CA GLY A 334 -8.07 -13.88 -11.63
C GLY A 334 -9.58 -13.82 -11.41
N LEU A 335 -10.10 -14.55 -10.42
CA LEU A 335 -11.53 -14.71 -10.14
C LEU A 335 -12.09 -13.68 -9.15
N LEU A 336 -11.22 -12.95 -8.43
CA LEU A 336 -11.66 -11.88 -7.53
C LEU A 336 -12.29 -10.72 -8.30
N PRO A 337 -13.43 -10.19 -7.81
CA PRO A 337 -14.17 -9.13 -8.49
C PRO A 337 -13.33 -7.85 -8.60
N GLN A 338 -13.62 -7.09 -9.65
CA GLN A 338 -12.97 -5.83 -9.92
C GLN A 338 -13.93 -4.67 -9.56
N GLN A 339 -13.49 -3.77 -8.70
CA GLN A 339 -14.36 -2.71 -8.13
C GLN A 339 -14.05 -1.30 -8.65
N ARG A 340 -13.18 -1.24 -9.67
CA ARG A 340 -12.74 -0.06 -10.41
C ARG A 340 -12.42 -0.45 -11.84
N ASP A 341 -12.35 0.51 -12.76
CA ASP A 341 -11.90 0.25 -14.15
C ASP A 341 -10.38 0.15 -14.26
N ARG A 342 -9.83 -0.90 -13.65
CA ARG A 342 -8.42 -1.26 -13.71
C ARG A 342 -8.04 -1.63 -15.13
N LEU A 343 -6.81 -1.27 -15.51
CA LEU A 343 -6.22 -1.77 -16.74
C LEU A 343 -6.09 -3.30 -16.65
N MET A 344 -6.69 -4.02 -17.60
CA MET A 344 -6.54 -5.47 -17.70
C MET A 344 -5.14 -5.80 -18.22
N HIS A 345 -4.43 -6.64 -17.48
CA HIS A 345 -3.08 -7.08 -17.83
C HIS A 345 -3.10 -8.57 -18.22
N MET A 346 -3.64 -8.89 -19.40
CA MET A 346 -3.54 -10.25 -19.97
C MET A 346 -2.47 -10.25 -21.07
N GLY A 347 -1.32 -10.91 -20.82
CA GLY A 347 -0.23 -11.08 -21.80
C GLY A 347 1.17 -10.82 -21.23
N SER A 348 2.21 -11.16 -22.00
CA SER A 348 3.66 -11.02 -21.69
C SER A 348 4.17 -9.59 -21.44
N SER A 349 3.26 -8.62 -21.37
CA SER A 349 3.48 -7.21 -21.06
C SER A 349 2.65 -6.73 -19.85
N GLY A 350 1.97 -7.66 -19.16
CA GLY A 350 1.44 -7.39 -17.83
C GLY A 350 2.59 -7.17 -16.85
N TYR A 351 2.35 -6.35 -15.83
CA TYR A 351 3.30 -6.07 -14.75
C TYR A 351 3.87 -7.37 -14.16
N SER A 352 4.98 -7.86 -14.70
CA SER A 352 5.87 -8.75 -13.99
C SER A 352 6.58 -7.87 -12.98
N ARG A 353 6.23 -8.01 -11.71
CA ARG A 353 7.12 -7.48 -10.68
C ARG A 353 8.40 -8.29 -10.77
N SER A 354 9.48 -7.64 -11.20
CA SER A 354 10.80 -8.22 -11.02
C SER A 354 11.01 -8.51 -9.54
N ALA A 355 11.71 -9.60 -9.24
CA ALA A 355 12.10 -9.92 -7.87
C ALA A 355 12.77 -8.69 -7.24
N PRO A 356 12.44 -8.34 -5.97
CA PRO A 356 13.03 -7.18 -5.32
C PRO A 356 14.55 -7.33 -5.26
N ASP A 357 15.31 -6.27 -5.53
CA ASP A 357 16.76 -6.28 -5.33
C ASP A 357 17.05 -6.27 -3.83
N ILE A 358 17.41 -7.44 -3.31
CA ILE A 358 17.71 -7.62 -1.89
C ILE A 358 19.19 -7.42 -1.54
N SER A 359 20.04 -7.05 -2.50
CA SER A 359 21.49 -6.95 -2.30
C SER A 359 21.84 -5.98 -1.16
N GLY A 360 21.16 -4.84 -1.09
CA GLY A 360 21.30 -3.87 0.01
C GLY A 360 20.92 -4.49 1.36
N LEU A 361 19.77 -5.15 1.44
CA LEU A 361 19.28 -5.79 2.66
C LEU A 361 20.21 -6.93 3.14
N ILE A 362 20.73 -7.77 2.24
CA ILE A 362 21.68 -8.83 2.60
C ILE A 362 22.90 -8.25 3.30
N ASN A 363 23.43 -7.13 2.79
CA ASN A 363 24.62 -6.48 3.34
C ASN A 363 24.37 -5.83 4.70
N LEU A 364 23.13 -5.42 4.98
CA LEU A 364 22.74 -4.89 6.28
C LEU A 364 22.47 -6.00 7.32
N CYS A 365 22.16 -7.23 6.89
CA CYS A 365 21.93 -8.35 7.79
C CYS A 365 23.23 -8.96 8.33
N ARG A 366 23.12 -9.60 9.51
CA ARG A 366 24.14 -10.53 10.01
C ARG A 366 24.39 -11.62 8.97
N SER A 367 25.65 -12.00 8.79
CA SER A 367 26.09 -12.81 7.65
C SER A 367 25.35 -14.14 7.42
N ASP A 368 24.94 -14.84 8.48
CA ASP A 368 24.16 -16.09 8.39
C ASP A 368 22.70 -15.83 7.99
N ILE A 369 22.09 -14.77 8.51
CA ILE A 369 20.73 -14.33 8.16
C ILE A 369 20.70 -13.85 6.70
N GLY A 370 21.67 -13.04 6.29
CA GLY A 370 21.77 -12.56 4.91
C GLY A 370 21.94 -13.71 3.90
N LYS A 371 22.74 -14.74 4.24
CA LYS A 371 22.88 -15.96 3.42
C LYS A 371 21.58 -16.75 3.32
N GLU A 372 20.84 -16.86 4.42
CA GLU A 372 19.56 -17.57 4.43
C GLU A 372 18.48 -16.83 3.65
N LEU A 373 18.42 -15.50 3.77
CA LEU A 373 17.53 -14.67 2.97
C LEU A 373 17.85 -14.86 1.48
N ASN A 374 19.11 -14.77 1.10
CA ASN A 374 19.52 -14.95 -0.29
C ASN A 374 19.15 -16.34 -0.86
N SER A 375 19.26 -17.40 -0.06
CA SER A 375 18.89 -18.76 -0.49
C SER A 375 17.39 -19.03 -0.52
N SER A 376 16.60 -18.20 0.16
CA SER A 376 15.14 -18.30 0.22
C SER A 376 14.40 -17.56 -0.90
N MET A 377 15.09 -16.65 -1.59
CA MET A 377 14.51 -15.89 -2.69
C MET A 377 14.48 -16.74 -3.96
N PRO A 378 13.43 -16.61 -4.79
CA PRO A 378 13.34 -17.34 -6.04
C PRO A 378 14.45 -16.90 -7.01
N ALA A 379 14.96 -17.85 -7.79
CA ALA A 379 15.99 -17.59 -8.80
C ALA A 379 15.42 -16.91 -10.07
N GLU A 380 14.10 -17.01 -10.27
CA GLU A 380 13.36 -16.40 -11.37
C GLU A 380 12.27 -15.47 -10.83
N ASP A 381 11.83 -14.52 -11.65
CA ASP A 381 10.79 -13.57 -11.28
C ASP A 381 9.47 -14.28 -10.96
N LEU A 382 8.96 -14.06 -9.74
CA LEU A 382 7.68 -14.60 -9.32
C LEU A 382 6.56 -13.67 -9.79
N HIS A 383 5.79 -14.10 -10.78
CA HIS A 383 4.56 -13.40 -11.16
C HIS A 383 3.53 -13.51 -10.02
N LEU A 384 3.30 -12.41 -9.29
CA LEU A 384 2.26 -12.32 -8.26
C LEU A 384 1.22 -11.27 -8.66
N PRO A 385 -0.06 -11.46 -8.27
CA PRO A 385 -1.08 -10.45 -8.50
C PRO A 385 -0.86 -9.25 -7.56
N ARG A 386 -1.49 -8.10 -7.84
CA ARG A 386 -1.40 -6.93 -6.95
C ARG A 386 -1.92 -7.25 -5.53
N ALA A 387 -1.39 -6.52 -4.53
CA ALA A 387 -1.59 -6.79 -3.10
C ALA A 387 -3.04 -7.04 -2.65
N ILE A 388 -4.02 -6.32 -3.20
CA ILE A 388 -5.45 -6.55 -2.90
C ILE A 388 -5.89 -7.95 -3.33
N LYS A 389 -5.61 -8.32 -4.59
CA LYS A 389 -6.00 -9.65 -5.10
C LYS A 389 -5.18 -10.77 -4.47
N PHE A 390 -3.91 -10.51 -4.18
CA PHE A 390 -3.05 -11.42 -3.42
C PHE A 390 -3.64 -11.74 -2.04
N THR A 391 -3.94 -10.71 -1.27
CA THR A 391 -4.49 -10.85 0.09
C THR A 391 -5.87 -11.52 0.04
N GLY A 392 -6.73 -11.07 -0.87
CA GLY A 392 -8.04 -11.66 -1.08
C GLY A 392 -8.00 -13.14 -1.43
N ALA A 393 -7.06 -13.58 -2.27
CA ALA A 393 -6.91 -14.98 -2.67
C ALA A 393 -6.59 -15.88 -1.47
N LEU A 394 -5.62 -15.46 -0.65
CA LEU A 394 -5.17 -16.20 0.53
C LEU A 394 -6.23 -16.27 1.63
N TYR A 395 -6.92 -15.16 1.91
CA TYR A 395 -8.11 -15.18 2.78
C TYR A 395 -9.20 -16.13 2.25
N SER A 396 -9.35 -16.22 0.93
CA SER A 396 -10.43 -17.01 0.30
C SER A 396 -10.20 -18.53 0.27
N ILE A 397 -8.99 -18.99 0.61
CA ILE A 397 -8.69 -20.41 0.86
C ILE A 397 -8.59 -20.73 2.36
N GLY A 398 -8.86 -19.75 3.22
CA GLY A 398 -8.78 -19.94 4.67
C GLY A 398 -7.35 -19.88 5.21
N LEU A 399 -6.42 -19.27 4.48
CA LEU A 399 -5.04 -19.05 4.93
C LEU A 399 -4.69 -17.56 4.85
N PRO A 400 -5.10 -16.74 5.84
CA PRO A 400 -4.71 -15.34 5.89
C PRO A 400 -3.17 -15.18 5.83
N PRO A 401 -2.64 -14.29 4.98
CA PRO A 401 -1.19 -14.15 4.77
C PRO A 401 -0.41 -13.66 6.00
N GLU A 402 -1.09 -13.15 7.03
CA GLU A 402 -0.50 -12.77 8.30
C GLU A 402 0.17 -13.95 9.03
N PHE A 403 -0.27 -15.19 8.77
CA PHE A 403 0.26 -16.40 9.40
C PHE A 403 1.49 -16.96 8.68
N ILE A 404 1.63 -16.68 7.38
CA ILE A 404 2.61 -17.33 6.51
C ILE A 404 4.04 -16.94 6.91
N GLY A 405 4.82 -17.90 7.39
CA GLY A 405 6.20 -17.75 7.82
C GLY A 405 6.37 -17.04 9.16
N THR A 406 5.31 -16.51 9.78
CA THR A 406 5.40 -15.67 10.98
C THR A 406 5.80 -16.48 12.22
N GLY A 407 5.21 -17.66 12.43
CA GLY A 407 5.46 -18.44 13.65
C GLY A 407 6.85 -19.07 13.67
N THR A 408 7.24 -19.73 12.60
CA THR A 408 8.58 -20.32 12.44
C THR A 408 9.67 -19.26 12.42
N ALA A 409 9.40 -18.06 11.86
CA ALA A 409 10.32 -16.93 11.96
C ALA A 409 10.52 -16.43 13.39
N LEU A 410 9.48 -16.45 14.24
CA LEU A 410 9.64 -16.15 15.67
C LEU A 410 10.55 -17.16 16.37
N GLU A 411 10.40 -18.46 16.10
CA GLU A 411 11.29 -19.48 16.66
C GLU A 411 12.74 -19.31 16.21
N GLU A 412 12.93 -18.99 14.93
CA GLU A 412 14.25 -18.73 14.37
C GLU A 412 14.87 -17.46 14.95
N ALA A 413 14.10 -16.38 15.06
CA ALA A 413 14.53 -15.14 15.69
C ALA A 413 14.97 -15.38 17.14
N ARG A 414 14.20 -16.17 17.90
CA ARG A 414 14.57 -16.57 19.27
C ARG A 414 15.90 -17.33 19.29
N THR A 415 16.09 -18.24 18.36
CA THR A 415 17.31 -19.06 18.26
C THR A 415 18.53 -18.22 17.84
N LYS A 416 18.35 -17.30 16.89
CA LYS A 416 19.44 -16.54 16.27
C LYS A 416 19.79 -15.26 17.01
N LEU A 417 18.80 -14.54 17.54
CA LEU A 417 18.94 -13.21 18.13
C LEU A 417 18.69 -13.21 19.65
N GLY A 418 18.13 -14.28 20.20
CA GLY A 418 17.85 -14.42 21.64
C GLY A 418 16.42 -14.03 22.03
N GLU A 419 16.01 -14.39 23.26
CA GLU A 419 14.65 -14.12 23.76
C GLU A 419 14.36 -12.62 23.86
N ASP A 420 15.33 -11.82 24.30
CA ASP A 420 15.17 -10.37 24.45
C ASP A 420 14.82 -9.68 23.13
N ALA A 421 15.36 -10.16 22.00
CA ALA A 421 15.04 -9.64 20.67
C ALA A 421 13.59 -9.95 20.28
N CYS A 422 13.12 -11.16 20.60
CA CYS A 422 11.72 -11.55 20.41
C CYS A 422 10.78 -10.76 21.32
N GLU A 423 11.15 -10.55 22.58
CA GLU A 423 10.36 -9.72 23.49
C GLU A 423 10.24 -8.29 22.98
N ARG A 424 11.35 -7.69 22.51
CA ARG A 424 11.33 -6.36 21.89
C ARG A 424 10.51 -6.32 20.62
N LEU A 425 10.55 -7.35 19.77
CA LEU A 425 9.66 -7.44 18.62
C LEU A 425 8.19 -7.33 19.06
N LEU A 426 7.78 -8.09 20.08
CA LEU A 426 6.37 -8.17 20.50
C LEU A 426 5.90 -7.00 21.37
N THR A 427 6.80 -6.29 22.03
CA THR A 427 6.43 -5.23 22.98
C THR A 427 6.75 -3.82 22.48
N ARG A 428 7.73 -3.70 21.57
CA ARG A 428 8.29 -2.42 21.14
C ARG A 428 8.25 -2.24 19.63
N TYR A 429 8.74 -3.19 18.84
CA TYR A 429 8.84 -2.98 17.39
C TYR A 429 7.54 -3.26 16.65
N PHE A 430 6.73 -4.21 17.11
CA PHE A 430 5.42 -4.51 16.54
C PHE A 430 4.39 -4.96 17.60
N PRO A 431 4.05 -4.10 18.59
CA PRO A 431 3.10 -4.42 19.64
C PRO A 431 1.69 -4.77 19.15
N SER A 432 1.31 -4.32 17.94
CA SER A 432 -0.01 -4.60 17.38
C SER A 432 -0.12 -5.97 16.69
N LEU A 433 0.97 -6.74 16.56
CA LEU A 433 0.98 -8.04 15.90
C LEU A 433 -0.07 -9.01 16.49
N ALA A 434 -0.22 -9.02 17.81
CA ALA A 434 -1.22 -9.85 18.47
C ALA A 434 -2.65 -9.48 18.02
N SER A 435 -2.96 -8.18 17.92
CA SER A 435 -4.27 -7.70 17.46
C SER A 435 -4.55 -8.09 16.00
N ASP A 436 -3.52 -7.97 15.16
CA ASP A 436 -3.57 -8.34 13.75
C ASP A 436 -3.86 -9.83 13.57
N LEU A 437 -3.11 -10.69 14.27
CA LEU A 437 -3.29 -12.14 14.22
C LEU A 437 -4.64 -12.57 14.81
N ASN A 438 -5.13 -11.91 15.86
CA ASN A 438 -6.44 -12.21 16.45
C ASN A 438 -7.60 -11.82 15.52
N PHE A 439 -7.43 -10.77 14.72
CA PHE A 439 -8.38 -10.46 13.65
C PHE A 439 -8.31 -11.53 12.56
N ALA A 440 -7.11 -11.83 12.07
CA ALA A 440 -6.90 -12.79 10.99
C ALA A 440 -7.34 -14.22 11.36
N SER A 441 -7.22 -14.62 12.63
CA SER A 441 -7.64 -15.95 13.12
C SER A 441 -9.15 -16.20 12.96
N GLY A 442 -9.96 -15.15 12.84
CA GLY A 442 -11.37 -15.22 12.50
C GLY A 442 -11.66 -15.65 11.05
N TYR A 443 -10.63 -15.85 10.23
CA TYR A 443 -10.73 -16.26 8.83
C TYR A 443 -9.81 -17.44 8.47
N LEU A 444 -9.10 -17.98 9.47
CA LEU A 444 -8.18 -19.11 9.31
C LEU A 444 -8.93 -20.45 9.42
N ASP A 445 -8.89 -21.27 8.37
CA ASP A 445 -9.38 -22.65 8.37
C ASP A 445 -8.36 -23.56 7.69
N LEU A 446 -7.46 -24.16 8.49
CA LEU A 446 -6.38 -24.98 7.97
C LEU A 446 -6.88 -26.27 7.29
N ASN A 447 -8.07 -26.77 7.64
CA ASN A 447 -8.63 -27.96 7.00
C ASN A 447 -9.08 -27.67 5.57
N VAL A 448 -9.57 -26.45 5.31
CA VAL A 448 -9.88 -26.00 3.95
C VAL A 448 -8.59 -25.65 3.23
N ALA A 449 -7.69 -24.89 3.86
CA ALA A 449 -6.42 -24.49 3.27
C ALA A 449 -5.58 -25.70 2.84
N SER A 450 -5.58 -26.81 3.60
CA SER A 450 -4.82 -28.01 3.27
C SER A 450 -5.16 -28.63 1.90
N ARG A 451 -6.33 -28.31 1.32
CA ARG A 451 -6.72 -28.74 -0.04
C ARG A 451 -5.90 -28.07 -1.14
N PHE A 452 -5.26 -26.95 -0.81
CA PHE A 452 -4.50 -26.10 -1.73
C PHE A 452 -2.98 -26.19 -1.52
N LEU A 453 -2.55 -26.89 -0.46
CA LEU A 453 -1.15 -26.91 -0.01
C LEU A 453 -0.49 -28.24 -0.34
N SER A 454 0.78 -28.18 -0.72
CA SER A 454 1.63 -29.37 -0.77
C SER A 454 1.79 -29.96 0.65
N GLY A 455 2.09 -31.25 0.75
CA GLY A 455 2.31 -31.89 2.06
C GLY A 455 3.50 -31.30 2.84
N ALA A 456 4.47 -30.69 2.15
CA ALA A 456 5.58 -29.97 2.76
C ALA A 456 5.12 -28.58 3.25
N CYS A 457 4.47 -27.80 2.38
CA CYS A 457 3.90 -26.49 2.70
C CYS A 457 2.95 -26.54 3.89
N LEU A 458 2.04 -27.53 3.90
CA LEU A 458 1.08 -27.73 4.99
C LEU A 458 1.79 -27.92 6.33
N LYS A 459 2.91 -28.65 6.38
CA LYS A 459 3.66 -28.86 7.62
C LYS A 459 4.28 -27.56 8.12
N GLU A 460 4.85 -26.76 7.23
CA GLU A 460 5.44 -25.47 7.59
C GLU A 460 4.37 -24.48 8.09
N VAL A 461 3.27 -24.34 7.35
CA VAL A 461 2.15 -23.47 7.72
C VAL A 461 1.47 -23.95 9.02
N SER A 462 1.32 -25.27 9.21
CA SER A 462 0.79 -25.81 10.47
C SER A 462 1.70 -25.43 11.64
N ARG A 463 3.02 -25.53 11.46
CA ARG A 463 3.98 -25.13 12.49
C ARG A 463 3.91 -23.64 12.79
N ASP A 464 3.77 -22.79 11.78
CA ASP A 464 3.56 -21.36 11.98
C ASP A 464 2.34 -21.10 12.89
N ILE A 465 1.20 -21.73 12.57
CA ILE A 465 -0.05 -21.54 13.30
C ILE A 465 0.06 -22.06 14.74
N GLU A 466 0.64 -23.24 14.95
CA GLU A 466 0.84 -23.82 16.29
C GLU A 466 1.65 -22.88 17.19
N VAL A 467 2.80 -22.40 16.69
CA VAL A 467 3.66 -21.47 17.44
C VAL A 467 2.91 -20.19 17.80
N LEU A 468 2.13 -19.64 16.86
CA LEU A 468 1.37 -18.41 17.10
C LEU A 468 0.20 -18.63 18.05
N GLN A 469 -0.45 -19.79 18.02
CA GLN A 469 -1.47 -20.16 18.99
C GLN A 469 -0.88 -20.26 20.39
N ASP A 470 0.30 -20.87 20.55
CA ASP A 470 0.97 -20.99 21.83
C ASP A 470 1.39 -19.62 22.39
N ILE A 471 1.96 -18.75 21.55
CA ILE A 471 2.45 -17.42 21.95
C ILE A 471 1.30 -16.47 22.27
N PHE A 472 0.28 -16.39 21.42
CA PHE A 472 -0.77 -15.36 21.52
C PHE A 472 -2.12 -15.89 22.02
N SER A 473 -2.22 -17.18 22.35
CA SER A 473 -3.48 -17.83 22.75
C SER A 473 -4.62 -17.61 21.73
N LEU A 474 -4.28 -17.69 20.44
CA LEU A 474 -5.21 -17.38 19.35
C LEU A 474 -6.38 -18.36 19.32
N LYS A 475 -7.59 -17.81 19.21
CA LYS A 475 -8.80 -18.60 18.99
C LYS A 475 -9.10 -18.66 17.50
N VAL A 476 -8.84 -19.81 16.90
CA VAL A 476 -9.13 -20.08 15.50
C VAL A 476 -10.58 -20.57 15.39
N GLN A 477 -11.48 -19.62 15.15
CA GLN A 477 -12.90 -19.89 14.99
C GLN A 477 -13.46 -18.99 13.88
N PRO A 478 -13.41 -19.45 12.62
CA PRO A 478 -14.05 -18.74 11.54
C PRO A 478 -15.54 -18.54 11.79
N GLU A 479 -16.04 -17.36 11.42
CA GLU A 479 -17.48 -17.08 11.49
C GLU A 479 -18.25 -18.14 10.69
N PRO A 480 -19.36 -18.71 11.21
CA PRO A 480 -20.01 -19.86 10.59
C PRO A 480 -20.39 -19.65 9.12
N SER A 481 -20.84 -18.44 8.76
CA SER A 481 -21.17 -18.13 7.36
C SER A 481 -19.92 -18.09 6.48
N TYR A 482 -18.81 -17.54 6.97
CA TYR A 482 -17.51 -17.57 6.28
C TYR A 482 -17.03 -19.00 6.06
N ARG A 483 -17.13 -19.86 7.08
CA ARG A 483 -16.70 -21.26 7.00
C ARG A 483 -17.49 -22.05 5.96
N ILE A 484 -18.80 -21.82 5.85
CA ILE A 484 -19.62 -22.45 4.80
C ILE A 484 -19.11 -22.04 3.42
N LEU A 485 -18.80 -20.77 3.21
CA LEU A 485 -18.28 -20.28 1.93
C LEU A 485 -16.88 -20.86 1.65
N LEU A 486 -16.01 -20.96 2.65
CA LEU A 486 -14.70 -21.63 2.53
C LEU A 486 -14.84 -23.10 2.08
N GLU A 487 -15.77 -23.84 2.68
CA GLU A 487 -16.02 -25.25 2.31
C GLU A 487 -16.50 -25.41 0.86
N MET A 488 -17.17 -24.39 0.31
CA MET A 488 -17.55 -24.34 -1.11
C MET A 488 -16.36 -24.09 -2.04
N MET A 489 -15.25 -23.51 -1.55
CA MET A 489 -14.06 -23.23 -2.35
C MET A 489 -13.19 -24.49 -2.48
N GLN A 490 -13.53 -25.34 -3.45
CA GLN A 490 -12.76 -26.55 -3.79
C GLN A 490 -11.73 -26.27 -4.89
N PRO A 491 -10.54 -26.92 -4.88
CA PRO A 491 -9.55 -26.77 -5.95
C PRO A 491 -10.09 -27.00 -7.36
N ASP A 492 -10.96 -27.99 -7.53
CA ASP A 492 -11.54 -28.33 -8.84
C ASP A 492 -12.42 -27.21 -9.41
N LEU A 493 -13.16 -26.50 -8.54
CA LEU A 493 -13.98 -25.36 -8.93
C LEU A 493 -13.14 -24.16 -9.42
N LEU A 494 -11.86 -24.13 -9.05
CA LEU A 494 -10.92 -23.07 -9.39
C LEU A 494 -10.06 -23.39 -10.61
N GLN A 495 -10.06 -24.66 -11.05
CA GLN A 495 -9.38 -25.12 -12.27
C GLN A 495 -10.27 -25.06 -13.52
N ALA A 496 -11.58 -24.90 -13.36
CA ALA A 496 -12.56 -24.88 -14.46
C ALA A 496 -12.30 -23.78 -15.52
N GLY A 497 -11.46 -22.77 -15.23
CA GLY A 497 -11.09 -21.72 -16.19
C GLY A 497 -9.88 -22.01 -17.10
N ASN A 498 -9.12 -23.09 -16.86
CA ASN A 498 -7.82 -23.31 -17.55
C ASN A 498 -7.89 -24.20 -18.79
N ALA A 499 -8.99 -24.92 -19.01
CA ALA A 499 -9.06 -25.97 -20.01
C ALA A 499 -9.70 -25.56 -21.34
N GLY A 500 -9.88 -24.26 -21.66
CA GLY A 500 -10.53 -23.87 -22.92
C GLY A 500 -11.94 -24.45 -23.15
N ASP A 501 -12.49 -25.12 -22.14
CA ASP A 501 -13.79 -25.73 -22.13
C ASP A 501 -14.79 -24.68 -21.68
N CYS A 502 -15.88 -24.59 -22.42
CA CYS A 502 -17.01 -23.68 -22.19
C CYS A 502 -17.80 -23.97 -20.90
N MET A 503 -17.24 -24.74 -19.97
CA MET A 503 -17.80 -25.09 -18.66
C MET A 503 -17.37 -24.03 -17.65
N ASP A 504 -18.19 -23.14 -17.12
CA ASP A 504 -19.59 -22.80 -17.33
C ASP A 504 -19.65 -21.38 -16.74
N GLU A 505 -20.09 -20.38 -17.49
CA GLU A 505 -20.09 -18.98 -17.02
C GLU A 505 -20.79 -18.86 -15.65
N GLU A 506 -21.78 -19.73 -15.41
CA GLU A 506 -22.49 -19.89 -14.14
C GLU A 506 -21.57 -20.30 -12.96
N VAL A 507 -20.61 -21.21 -13.18
CA VAL A 507 -19.66 -21.64 -12.14
C VAL A 507 -18.70 -20.50 -11.81
N SER A 508 -18.21 -19.78 -12.82
CA SER A 508 -17.35 -18.60 -12.62
C SER A 508 -18.09 -17.50 -11.86
N GLN A 509 -19.36 -17.24 -12.21
CA GLN A 509 -20.23 -16.30 -11.50
C GLN A 509 -20.50 -16.75 -10.06
N LEU A 510 -20.70 -18.05 -9.82
CA LEU A 510 -20.88 -18.61 -8.48
C LEU A 510 -19.62 -18.42 -7.62
N VAL A 511 -18.43 -18.69 -8.17
CA VAL A 511 -17.15 -18.47 -7.48
C VAL A 511 -16.96 -16.99 -7.19
N CYS A 512 -17.12 -16.11 -8.17
CA CYS A 512 -17.00 -14.67 -8.00
C CYS A 512 -17.98 -14.13 -6.94
N SER A 513 -19.23 -14.61 -6.95
CA SER A 513 -20.24 -14.28 -5.94
C SER A 513 -19.85 -14.76 -4.54
N THR A 514 -19.29 -15.97 -4.43
CA THR A 514 -18.78 -16.54 -3.18
C THR A 514 -17.62 -15.71 -2.64
N LEU A 515 -16.62 -15.42 -3.46
CA LEU A 515 -15.48 -14.56 -3.13
C LEU A 515 -15.93 -13.16 -2.68
N THR A 516 -16.92 -12.58 -3.35
CA THR A 516 -17.51 -11.28 -2.98
C THR A 516 -18.17 -11.34 -1.61
N LYS A 517 -18.95 -12.40 -1.31
CA LYS A 517 -19.59 -12.59 0.00
C LYS A 517 -18.54 -12.75 1.11
N MET A 518 -17.49 -13.53 0.87
CA MET A 518 -16.37 -13.66 1.80
C MET A 518 -15.71 -12.31 2.06
N GLY A 519 -15.48 -11.52 0.99
CA GLY A 519 -15.00 -10.14 1.09
C GLY A 519 -15.89 -9.24 1.94
N LYS A 520 -17.23 -9.37 1.81
CA LYS A 520 -18.19 -8.60 2.62
C LYS A 520 -18.13 -8.97 4.09
N ILE A 521 -17.99 -10.25 4.43
CA ILE A 521 -17.86 -10.71 5.82
C ILE A 521 -16.60 -10.11 6.47
N ARG A 522 -15.47 -10.16 5.77
CA ARG A 522 -14.20 -9.56 6.24
C ARG A 522 -14.07 -8.06 5.98
N LYS A 523 -15.10 -7.44 5.38
CA LYS A 523 -15.20 -6.01 5.04
C LYS A 523 -14.16 -5.45 4.06
N SER A 524 -13.46 -6.30 3.33
CA SER A 524 -12.53 -5.92 2.26
C SER A 524 -12.36 -7.08 1.29
N LEU A 525 -12.15 -6.79 0.00
CA LEU A 525 -11.71 -7.82 -0.94
C LEU A 525 -10.30 -8.30 -0.63
N GLY A 526 -9.44 -7.43 -0.10
CA GLY A 526 -8.07 -7.76 0.26
C GLY A 526 -7.32 -6.61 0.90
#